data_AF-A0A1Q7PN67-F1
#
_entry.id   AF-A0A1Q7PN67-F1
#
_cell.length_a   1.000
_cell.length_b   1.000
_cell.length_c   1.000
_cell.angle_alpha   90.00
_cell.angle_beta   90.00
_cell.angle_gamma   90.00
#
_symmetry.space_group_name_H-M   'P 1'
#
loop_
_entity.id
_entity.type
_entity.pdbx_description
1 polymer ?
#
loop_
_entity_poly.entity_id
_entity_poly.type
_entity_poly.pdbx_seq_one_letter_code
_entity_poly.pdbx_strand_id
1 'polypeptide(L)' 'MEDRTIFDAINELTREEHEIWAKESHGQATDAERDRLSRIGVTLDQCWDLLHQRQARRAAGLNPDDAKVRDEKTVEGYIG' A
#
# COMPACT_ATOMS: atom_id res chain seq x y z
N MET A 1 -1.18 -4.87 -15.49
CA MET A 1 -1.82 -4.03 -14.46
C MET A 1 -1.39 -2.60 -14.76
N GLU A 2 -2.33 -1.69 -14.97
CA GLU A 2 -1.99 -0.31 -15.37
C GLU A 2 -1.70 0.55 -14.15
N ASP A 3 -0.87 1.58 -14.29
CA ASP A 3 -0.53 2.50 -13.19
C ASP A 3 -1.80 3.09 -12.57
N ARG A 4 -2.82 3.35 -13.41
CA ARG A 4 -4.11 3.87 -12.97
C ARG A 4 -4.78 2.95 -11.94
N THR A 5 -4.76 1.64 -12.18
CA THR A 5 -5.32 0.66 -11.25
C THR A 5 -4.58 0.62 -9.92
N ILE A 6 -3.27 0.91 -9.92
CA ILE A 6 -2.47 1.02 -8.69
C ILE A 6 -2.84 2.30 -7.93
N PHE A 7 -3.00 3.43 -8.64
CA PHE A 7 -3.47 4.68 -8.04
C PHE A 7 -4.88 4.56 -7.44
N ASP A 8 -5.79 3.90 -8.13
CA ASP A 8 -7.14 3.68 -7.62
C ASP A 8 -7.12 2.81 -6.34
N ALA A 9 -6.26 1.78 -6.28
CA ALA A 9 -6.05 0.99 -5.08
C ALA A 9 -5.47 1.82 -3.91
N ILE A 10 -4.46 2.67 -4.18
CA ILE A 10 -3.90 3.60 -3.18
C ILE A 10 -5.00 4.51 -2.62
N ASN A 11 -5.83 5.11 -3.48
CA ASN A 11 -6.89 6.03 -3.04
C ASN A 11 -7.91 5.34 -2.12
N GLU A 12 -8.32 4.12 -2.44
CA GLU A 12 -9.27 3.37 -1.61
C GLU A 12 -8.65 2.95 -0.27
N LEU A 13 -7.38 2.53 -0.28
CA LEU A 13 -6.64 2.22 0.95
C LEU A 13 -6.47 3.45 1.86
N THR A 14 -6.14 4.61 1.30
CA THR A 14 -6.04 5.86 2.06
C THR A 14 -7.40 6.30 2.62
N ARG A 15 -8.49 6.09 1.87
CA ARG A 15 -9.85 6.35 2.39
C ARG A 15 -10.16 5.47 3.60
N GLU A 16 -9.87 4.17 3.49
CA GLU A 16 -10.09 3.21 4.58
C GLU A 16 -9.24 3.56 5.81
N GLU A 17 -7.97 3.93 5.61
CA GLU A 17 -7.10 4.44 6.68
C GLU A 17 -7.75 5.62 7.41
N HIS A 18 -8.21 6.64 6.68
CA HIS A 18 -8.85 7.80 7.28
C HIS A 18 -10.10 7.46 8.09
N GLU A 19 -10.93 6.53 7.62
CA GLU A 19 -12.11 6.07 8.35
C GLU A 19 -11.75 5.39 9.68
N ILE A 20 -10.70 4.56 9.67
CA ILE A 20 -10.24 3.89 10.89
C ILE A 20 -9.62 4.91 11.86
N TRP A 21 -8.80 5.84 11.37
CA TRP A 21 -8.23 6.91 12.21
C TRP A 21 -9.31 7.79 12.83
N ALA A 22 -10.40 8.08 12.11
CA ALA A 22 -11.52 8.81 12.65
C ALA A 22 -12.17 8.04 13.82
N LYS A 23 -12.39 6.73 13.67
CA LYS A 23 -12.91 5.88 14.76
C LYS A 23 -11.95 5.83 15.95
N GLU A 24 -10.64 5.71 15.70
CA GLU A 24 -9.63 5.65 16.75
C GLU A 24 -9.55 6.97 17.54
N SER A 25 -9.69 8.12 16.86
CA SER A 25 -9.77 9.43 17.51
C SER A 25 -11.01 9.57 18.41
N HIS A 26 -12.07 8.81 18.15
CA HIS A 26 -13.27 8.74 18.99
C HIS A 26 -13.21 7.60 20.03
N GLY A 27 -12.10 6.84 20.09
CA GLY A 27 -11.94 5.68 20.96
C GLY A 27 -12.87 4.51 20.61
N GLN A 28 -13.31 4.44 19.35
CA GLN A 28 -14.26 3.45 18.85
C GLN A 28 -13.62 2.38 17.96
N ALA A 29 -12.33 2.47 17.65
CA ALA A 29 -11.69 1.46 16.83
C ALA A 29 -11.43 0.18 17.62
N THR A 30 -11.62 -0.94 16.93
CA THR A 30 -11.40 -2.28 17.42
C THR A 30 -9.96 -2.72 17.16
N ASP A 31 -9.48 -3.74 17.88
CA ASP A 31 -8.16 -4.34 17.60
C ASP A 31 -8.05 -4.85 16.16
N ALA A 32 -9.14 -5.36 15.59
CA ALA A 32 -9.19 -5.77 14.18
C ALA A 32 -9.00 -4.59 13.21
N GLU A 33 -9.50 -3.40 13.55
CA GLU A 33 -9.31 -2.19 12.75
C GLU A 33 -7.88 -1.65 12.89
N ARG A 34 -7.27 -1.76 14.07
CA ARG A 34 -5.83 -1.46 14.27
C ARG A 34 -4.93 -2.40 13.48
N ASP A 35 -5.22 -3.71 13.49
CA ASP A 35 -4.52 -4.69 12.65
C ASP A 35 -4.73 -4.39 11.16
N ARG A 36 -5.92 -3.92 10.78
CA ARG A 36 -6.22 -3.50 9.41
C ARG A 36 -5.38 -2.30 9.00
N LEU A 37 -5.18 -1.29 9.85
CA LEU A 37 -4.28 -0.16 9.57
C LEU A 37 -2.86 -0.63 9.25
N SER A 38 -2.32 -1.57 10.02
CA SER A 38 -1.00 -2.14 9.74
C SER A 38 -0.93 -2.78 8.35
N ARG A 39 -1.96 -3.56 7.97
CA ARG A 39 -2.04 -4.18 6.64
C ARG A 39 -2.21 -3.16 5.52
N ILE A 40 -2.98 -2.10 5.75
CA ILE A 40 -3.16 -0.99 4.80
C ILE A 40 -1.80 -0.34 4.53
N GLY A 41 -1.02 -0.03 5.58
CA GLY A 41 0.33 0.51 5.44
C GLY A 41 1.25 -0.37 4.58
N VAL A 42 1.29 -1.67 4.86
CA VAL A 42 2.08 -2.63 4.05
C VAL A 42 1.62 -2.66 2.59
N THR A 43 0.31 -2.62 2.35
CA THR A 43 -0.23 -2.64 0.98
C THR A 43 0.08 -1.34 0.23
N LEU A 44 0.02 -0.19 0.91
CA LEU A 44 0.39 1.11 0.34
C LEU A 44 1.87 1.12 -0.07
N ASP A 45 2.76 0.64 0.78
CA ASP A 45 4.19 0.52 0.48
C ASP A 45 4.43 -0.37 -0.75
N GLN A 46 3.73 -1.50 -0.85
CA GLN A 46 3.78 -2.38 -2.03
C GLN A 46 3.32 -1.67 -3.32
N CYS A 47 2.23 -0.91 -3.25
CA CYS A 47 1.74 -0.14 -4.39
C CYS A 47 2.76 0.92 -4.83
N TRP A 48 3.38 1.63 -3.87
CA TRP A 48 4.42 2.62 -4.16
C TRP A 48 5.70 2.00 -4.73
N ASP A 49 6.18 0.87 -4.19
CA ASP A 49 7.35 0.17 -4.75
C ASP A 49 7.07 -0.31 -6.18
N LEU A 50 5.87 -0.82 -6.45
CA LEU A 50 5.48 -1.24 -7.78
C LEU A 50 5.50 -0.08 -8.79
N LEU A 51 4.98 1.10 -8.41
CA LEU A 51 5.03 2.30 -9.25
C LEU A 51 6.47 2.72 -9.54
N HIS A 52 7.32 2.75 -8.52
CA HIS A 52 8.73 3.09 -8.70
C HIS A 52 9.47 2.07 -9.59
N GLN A 53 9.24 0.76 -9.41
CA GLN A 53 9.81 -0.27 -10.29
C GLN A 53 9.39 -0.06 -11.75
N ARG A 54 8.10 0.24 -11.98
CA ARG A 54 7.58 0.49 -13.33
C ARG A 54 8.22 1.73 -13.95
N GLN A 55 8.38 2.80 -13.18
CA GLN A 55 9.06 4.01 -13.62
C GLN A 55 10.53 3.77 -13.96
N ALA A 56 11.27 3.05 -13.11
CA ALA A 56 12.66 2.69 -13.34
C ALA A 56 12.84 1.83 -14.60
N ARG A 57 11.95 0.86 -14.83
CA ARG A 57 11.94 0.02 -16.04
C ARG A 57 11.71 0.86 -17.30
N ARG A 58 10.72 1.77 -17.29
CA ARG A 58 10.50 2.70 -18.41
C ARG A 58 11.73 3.56 -18.71
N ALA A 59 12.37 4.10 -17.66
CA ALA A 59 13.58 4.91 -17.80
C ALA A 59 14.75 4.11 -18.39
N ALA A 60 14.83 2.81 -18.09
CA ALA A 60 15.82 1.89 -18.65
C ALA A 60 15.46 1.34 -20.04
N GLY A 61 14.33 1.73 -20.63
CA GLY A 61 13.83 1.18 -21.90
C GLY A 61 13.35 -0.28 -21.80
N LEU A 62 13.10 -0.77 -20.59
CA LEU A 62 12.59 -2.12 -20.31
C LEU A 62 11.06 -2.12 -20.25
N ASN A 63 10.47 -3.31 -20.36
CA ASN A 63 9.02 -3.48 -20.20
C ASN A 63 8.60 -3.18 -18.73
N PRO A 64 7.73 -2.19 -18.47
CA PRO A 64 7.21 -1.93 -17.12
C PRO A 64 6.30 -3.03 -16.58
N ASP A 65 5.66 -3.82 -17.44
CA ASP A 65 4.72 -4.87 -17.00
C ASP A 65 5.41 -6.09 -16.37
N ASP A 66 6.73 -6.17 -16.51
CA ASP A 66 7.57 -7.16 -15.83
C ASP A 66 7.88 -6.76 -14.37
N ALA A 67 7.44 -5.59 -13.91
CA ALA A 67 7.54 -5.21 -12.50
C ALA A 67 6.69 -6.15 -11.63
N LYS A 68 7.22 -6.54 -10.47
CA LYS A 68 6.52 -7.45 -9.55
C LYS A 68 6.43 -6.84 -8.16
N VAL A 69 5.25 -6.99 -7.56
CA VAL A 69 5.03 -6.67 -6.15
C VAL A 69 5.99 -7.54 -5.33
N ARG A 70 6.75 -6.90 -4.43
CA ARG A 70 7.60 -7.63 -3.50
C ARG A 70 6.73 -8.29 -2.44
N ASP A 71 7.09 -9.51 -2.07
CA ASP A 71 6.42 -10.27 -1.02
C ASP A 71 6.35 -9.44 0.28
N GLU A 72 5.18 -9.44 0.90
CA GLU A 72 4.81 -8.73 2.14
C GLU A 72 5.80 -9.03 3.29
N LYS A 73 6.52 -10.15 3.20
CA LYS A 73 7.53 -10.60 4.17
C LYS A 73 8.83 -9.79 4.22
N THR A 74 9.04 -8.80 3.35
CA THR A 74 10.24 -7.92 3.45
C THR A 74 10.02 -6.73 4.38
N VAL A 75 8.78 -6.46 4.83
CA VAL A 75 8.46 -5.37 5.76
C VAL A 75 8.54 -5.88 7.21
N GLU A 76 9.69 -6.42 7.60
CA GLU A 76 10.01 -6.79 9.01
C GLU A 76 10.20 -5.56 9.92
N GLY A 77 9.43 -4.48 9.73
CA GLY A 77 9.65 -3.20 10.42
C GLY A 77 8.44 -2.62 11.15
N TYR A 78 7.24 -3.19 11.01
CA TYR A 78 6.01 -2.59 11.53
C TYR A 78 5.43 -3.24 12.80
N ILE A 79 6.25 -4.01 13.53
CA ILE A 79 5.87 -4.53 14.85
C ILE A 79 6.95 -4.12 15.86
N GLY A 80 6.60 -3.12 16.67
CA GLY A 80 7.38 -2.60 17.78
C GLY A 80 6.66 -1.46 18.46
#